data_AF-A0A2U3Z5L3-F1
#
_entry.id   AF-A0A2U3Z5L3-F1
#
_cell.length_a   1.000
_cell.length_b   1.000
_cell.length_c   1.000
_cell.angle_alpha   90.00
_cell.angle_beta   90.00
_cell.angle_gamma   90.00
#
_symmetry.space_group_name_H-M   'P 1'
#
loop_
_entity.id
_entity.type
_entity.pdbx_description
1 polymer ?
#
loop_
_entity_poly.entity_id
_entity_poly.type
_entity_poly.pdbx_seq_one_letter_code
_entity_poly.pdbx_strand_id
1 'polypeptide(L)'
;MPNGDERDTVRALKDLKTLGCRKAMKKFERHTLLEYLLGEGNLSQPAVRLLGDVMSKDGFFYLSFAEALRAHSCLSDRLRYSRIVGGWDLLPRALLSSLSGPVLLHAPVVAITQGTHDVRVHIASSRRARSLKAMTADVVLLTASGPALQRITFSPPLSRRRQEALRALHYVPATKVFLSFRRPFWHDEHIEGGHSSTARPSRVIFYPPPGEGALLLASYTWSDAAASFAGLSPEDAMRVALDDVAALHGPTVYRLWDGSGIVKRWAEDPHSQGGFVVQPPLLWREDKEEGPDYDWAVPYGRIYFAGEHTAYPHGWVETAVKSALRAAVLINSRDGHMLVDSDTEDGVVRLVPSRPRCEFEKADATHSPAAQRITAQHTTHKSPEH
;
A
#
# COMPACT_ATOMS: atom_id res chain seq x y z
N MET A 1 -40.45 20.19 -6.75
CA MET A 1 -39.94 19.72 -5.45
C MET A 1 -40.70 18.44 -5.07
N PRO A 2 -40.17 17.25 -5.39
CA PRO A 2 -40.51 16.03 -4.67
C PRO A 2 -39.42 15.72 -3.64
N ASN A 3 -39.85 15.43 -2.41
CA ASN A 3 -39.03 15.06 -1.27
C ASN A 3 -38.24 13.77 -1.56
N GLY A 4 -36.91 13.87 -1.59
CA GLY A 4 -35.97 12.76 -1.69
C GLY A 4 -35.87 12.02 -0.36
N ASP A 5 -36.74 11.05 -0.19
CA ASP A 5 -36.92 10.19 0.97
C ASP A 5 -35.68 9.31 1.23
N GLU A 6 -35.45 8.95 2.50
CA GLU A 6 -34.31 8.20 3.08
C GLU A 6 -34.08 6.76 2.52
N ARG A 7 -34.70 6.42 1.37
CA ARG A 7 -34.75 5.08 0.78
C ARG A 7 -33.48 4.64 0.03
N ASP A 8 -32.59 5.57 -0.34
CA ASP A 8 -31.37 5.26 -1.10
C ASP A 8 -30.09 5.28 -0.25
N THR A 9 -30.18 4.80 1.00
CA THR A 9 -28.96 4.56 1.78
C THR A 9 -28.30 3.27 1.27
N VAL A 10 -27.16 3.40 0.55
CA VAL A 10 -26.34 2.28 0.06
C VAL A 10 -26.21 1.17 1.14
N ARG A 11 -26.49 -0.09 0.80
CA ARG A 11 -26.56 -1.22 1.74
C ARG A 11 -25.37 -1.28 2.70
N ALA A 12 -24.16 -1.05 2.19
CA ALA A 12 -22.93 -0.98 3.00
C ALA A 12 -23.01 0.06 4.14
N LEU A 13 -23.55 1.25 3.89
CA LEU A 13 -23.73 2.29 4.90
C LEU A 13 -24.76 1.87 5.95
N LYS A 14 -25.82 1.18 5.54
CA LYS A 14 -26.81 0.62 6.47
C LYS A 14 -26.15 -0.41 7.38
N ASP A 15 -25.39 -1.35 6.83
CA ASP A 15 -24.68 -2.37 7.61
C ASP A 15 -23.64 -1.76 8.57
N LEU A 16 -22.93 -0.71 8.15
CA LEU A 16 -22.01 0.03 9.03
C LEU A 16 -22.75 0.66 10.22
N LYS A 17 -23.92 1.27 9.97
CA LYS A 17 -24.75 1.89 11.02
C LYS A 17 -25.38 0.85 11.97
N THR A 18 -25.82 -0.30 11.46
CA THR A 18 -26.56 -1.30 12.24
C THR A 18 -25.64 -2.29 12.96
N LEU A 19 -24.59 -2.79 12.29
CA LEU A 19 -23.69 -3.81 12.84
C LEU A 19 -22.51 -3.18 13.60
N GLY A 20 -22.22 -1.91 13.34
CA GLY A 20 -20.98 -1.26 13.73
C GLY A 20 -19.79 -1.69 12.87
N CYS A 21 -18.74 -0.87 12.85
CA CYS A 21 -17.61 -1.02 11.92
C CYS A 21 -16.98 -2.41 11.94
N ARG A 22 -16.70 -2.99 13.13
CA ARG A 22 -15.99 -4.27 13.23
C ARG A 22 -16.78 -5.42 12.59
N LYS A 23 -18.08 -5.53 12.89
CA LYS A 23 -18.92 -6.62 12.37
C LYS A 23 -19.23 -6.41 10.89
N ALA A 24 -19.47 -5.17 10.46
CA ALA A 24 -19.67 -4.83 9.05
C ALA A 24 -18.43 -5.16 8.21
N MET A 25 -17.22 -4.79 8.66
CA MET A 25 -15.99 -5.11 7.92
C MET A 25 -15.78 -6.62 7.80
N LYS A 26 -16.03 -7.42 8.86
CA LYS A 26 -15.98 -8.89 8.77
C LYS A 26 -16.97 -9.46 7.75
N LYS A 27 -18.18 -8.88 7.66
CA LYS A 27 -19.15 -9.26 6.64
C LYS A 27 -18.62 -8.95 5.23
N PHE A 28 -18.04 -7.77 5.04
CA PHE A 28 -17.49 -7.34 3.75
C PHE A 28 -16.24 -8.12 3.34
N GLU A 29 -15.44 -8.58 4.30
CA GLU A 29 -14.24 -9.40 4.08
C GLU A 29 -14.55 -10.77 3.50
N ARG A 30 -15.80 -11.25 3.60
CA ARG A 30 -16.25 -12.54 3.07
C ARG A 30 -16.75 -12.48 1.64
N HIS A 31 -16.94 -11.29 1.09
CA HIS A 31 -17.42 -11.11 -0.27
C HIS A 31 -16.26 -10.70 -1.17
N THR A 32 -16.20 -11.28 -2.36
CA THR A 32 -15.50 -10.62 -3.45
C THR A 32 -16.18 -9.29 -3.79
N LEU A 33 -15.44 -8.36 -4.40
CA LEU A 33 -16.00 -7.13 -4.92
C LEU A 33 -17.13 -7.41 -5.94
N LEU A 34 -16.95 -8.41 -6.82
CA LEU A 34 -17.94 -8.78 -7.81
C LEU A 34 -19.24 -9.30 -7.20
N GLU A 35 -19.15 -10.26 -6.27
CA GLU A 35 -20.31 -10.79 -5.55
C GLU A 35 -21.07 -9.70 -4.81
N TYR A 36 -20.34 -8.78 -4.15
CA TYR A 36 -20.97 -7.68 -3.45
C TYR A 36 -21.72 -6.75 -4.42
N LEU A 37 -21.09 -6.34 -5.52
CA LEU A 37 -21.70 -5.42 -6.48
C LEU A 37 -22.96 -6.00 -7.15
N LEU A 38 -22.93 -7.28 -7.55
CA LEU A 38 -24.07 -7.96 -8.17
C LEU A 38 -25.16 -8.33 -7.16
N GLY A 39 -24.78 -8.78 -5.97
CA GLY A 39 -25.70 -9.23 -4.92
C GLY A 39 -26.24 -8.08 -4.07
N GLU A 40 -25.43 -7.58 -3.15
CA GLU A 40 -25.87 -6.56 -2.18
C GLU A 40 -25.95 -5.15 -2.76
N GLY A 41 -25.11 -4.85 -3.74
CA GLY A 41 -25.12 -3.59 -4.50
C GLY A 41 -26.22 -3.51 -5.54
N ASN A 42 -26.86 -4.66 -5.86
CA ASN A 42 -27.94 -4.78 -6.84
C ASN A 42 -27.64 -4.11 -8.19
N LEU A 43 -26.38 -4.13 -8.61
CA LEU A 43 -25.98 -3.62 -9.92
C LEU A 43 -26.23 -4.66 -11.00
N SER A 44 -26.68 -4.22 -12.17
CA SER A 44 -26.82 -5.10 -13.32
C SER A 44 -25.43 -5.55 -13.82
N GLN A 45 -25.36 -6.72 -14.45
CA GLN A 45 -24.09 -7.21 -15.02
C GLN A 45 -23.47 -6.22 -16.03
N PRO A 46 -24.23 -5.55 -16.92
CA PRO A 46 -23.69 -4.49 -17.77
C PRO A 46 -23.12 -3.31 -16.96
N ALA A 47 -23.77 -2.90 -15.87
CA ALA A 47 -23.26 -1.82 -15.02
C ALA A 47 -21.95 -2.20 -14.32
N VAL A 48 -21.83 -3.44 -13.81
CA VAL A 48 -20.58 -3.92 -13.21
C VAL A 48 -19.45 -4.03 -14.23
N ARG A 49 -19.74 -4.50 -15.46
CA ARG A 49 -18.74 -4.50 -16.55
C ARG A 49 -18.27 -3.08 -16.87
N LEU A 50 -19.20 -2.15 -17.03
CA LEU A 50 -18.86 -0.75 -17.27
C LEU A 50 -17.99 -0.16 -16.15
N LEU A 51 -18.30 -0.45 -14.88
CA LEU A 51 -17.47 -0.04 -13.75
C LEU A 51 -16.06 -0.66 -13.82
N GLY A 52 -15.97 -1.95 -14.14
CA GLY A 52 -14.69 -2.64 -14.32
C GLY A 52 -13.83 -2.00 -15.39
N ASP A 53 -14.42 -1.72 -16.56
CA ASP A 53 -13.72 -1.17 -17.72
C ASP A 53 -13.32 0.30 -17.52
N VAL A 54 -14.26 1.15 -17.12
CA VAL A 54 -14.02 2.60 -17.01
C VAL A 54 -13.09 2.94 -15.83
N MET A 55 -13.24 2.22 -14.71
CA MET A 55 -12.40 2.44 -13.54
C MET A 55 -11.10 1.61 -13.55
N SER A 56 -10.89 0.74 -14.56
CA SER A 56 -9.80 -0.24 -14.59
C SER A 56 -9.72 -1.09 -13.31
N LYS A 57 -10.88 -1.55 -12.83
CA LYS A 57 -11.04 -2.30 -11.57
C LYS A 57 -11.43 -3.75 -11.75
N ASP A 58 -11.65 -4.19 -12.98
CA ASP A 58 -12.00 -5.57 -13.34
C ASP A 58 -10.99 -6.58 -12.78
N GLY A 59 -9.70 -6.28 -12.82
CA GLY A 59 -8.65 -7.13 -12.22
C GLY A 59 -8.71 -7.24 -10.69
N PHE A 60 -9.57 -6.48 -10.01
CA PHE A 60 -9.77 -6.56 -8.55
C PHE A 60 -11.09 -7.23 -8.17
N PHE A 61 -11.90 -7.65 -9.14
CA PHE A 61 -13.24 -8.20 -8.89
C PHE A 61 -13.27 -9.47 -8.05
N TYR A 62 -12.22 -10.28 -8.11
CA TYR A 62 -12.08 -11.50 -7.30
C TYR A 62 -11.53 -11.23 -5.88
N LEU A 63 -11.12 -9.99 -5.59
CA LEU A 63 -10.56 -9.62 -4.29
C LEU A 63 -11.64 -9.09 -3.35
N SER A 64 -11.29 -8.98 -2.06
CA SER A 64 -12.24 -8.64 -1.02
C SER A 64 -12.91 -7.28 -1.22
N PHE A 65 -14.23 -7.22 -1.07
CA PHE A 65 -14.98 -5.97 -1.07
C PHE A 65 -14.50 -5.00 0.03
N ALA A 66 -14.08 -5.52 1.19
CA ALA A 66 -13.53 -4.72 2.26
C ALA A 66 -12.27 -3.93 1.84
N GLU A 67 -11.42 -4.54 1.01
CA GLU A 67 -10.23 -3.87 0.48
C GLU A 67 -10.60 -2.79 -0.53
N ALA A 68 -11.57 -3.06 -1.39
CA ALA A 68 -12.10 -2.06 -2.32
C ALA A 68 -12.70 -0.85 -1.57
N LEU A 69 -13.42 -1.09 -0.46
CA LEU A 69 -13.98 -0.04 0.38
C LEU A 69 -12.88 0.80 1.05
N ARG A 70 -11.85 0.14 1.59
CA ARG A 70 -10.68 0.83 2.16
C ARG A 70 -9.98 1.68 1.10
N ALA A 71 -9.71 1.13 -0.08
CA ALA A 71 -9.11 1.87 -1.18
C ALA A 71 -9.96 3.07 -1.61
N HIS A 72 -11.29 2.90 -1.70
CA HIS A 72 -12.20 3.98 -2.06
C HIS A 72 -12.23 5.12 -1.02
N SER A 73 -12.03 4.82 0.27
CA SER A 73 -11.90 5.84 1.31
C SER A 73 -10.68 6.75 1.13
N CYS A 74 -9.68 6.29 0.39
CA CYS A 74 -8.47 7.05 0.06
C CYS A 74 -8.46 7.61 -1.38
N LEU A 75 -9.39 7.18 -2.23
CA LEU A 75 -9.49 7.52 -3.64
C LEU A 75 -10.86 8.14 -3.95
N SER A 76 -10.95 9.45 -3.73
CA SER A 76 -12.13 10.28 -3.95
C SER A 76 -11.77 11.61 -4.61
N ASP A 77 -12.66 12.12 -5.46
CA ASP A 77 -12.57 13.46 -6.10
C ASP A 77 -12.74 14.60 -5.10
N ARG A 78 -13.19 14.30 -3.87
CA ARG A 78 -13.28 15.28 -2.77
C ARG A 78 -11.95 15.49 -2.06
N LEU A 79 -10.96 14.64 -2.34
CA LEU A 79 -9.64 14.72 -1.73
C LEU A 79 -8.67 15.41 -2.69
N ARG A 80 -7.74 16.17 -2.10
CA ARG A 80 -6.63 16.76 -2.84
C ARG A 80 -5.40 15.88 -2.70
N TYR A 81 -4.84 15.46 -3.83
CA TYR A 81 -3.59 14.71 -3.87
C TYR A 81 -2.41 15.65 -4.10
N SER A 82 -1.28 15.29 -3.51
CA SER A 82 -0.01 15.99 -3.69
C SER A 82 1.07 14.98 -4.03
N ARG A 83 2.12 15.46 -4.67
CA ARG A 83 3.32 14.70 -5.00
C ARG A 83 4.54 15.46 -4.52
N ILE A 84 5.65 14.75 -4.34
CA ILE A 84 6.93 15.37 -4.03
C ILE A 84 7.57 15.82 -5.34
N VAL A 85 7.73 17.14 -5.49
CA VAL A 85 8.45 17.73 -6.63
C VAL A 85 9.90 17.25 -6.60
N GLY A 86 10.40 16.74 -7.72
CA GLY A 86 11.74 16.14 -7.81
C GLY A 86 11.78 14.62 -7.58
N GLY A 87 10.66 14.00 -7.17
CA GLY A 87 10.54 12.55 -7.06
C GLY A 87 10.27 12.04 -5.65
N TRP A 88 9.64 10.87 -5.56
CA TRP A 88 9.26 10.26 -4.28
C TRP A 88 10.44 9.70 -3.48
N ASP A 89 11.62 9.49 -4.09
CA ASP A 89 12.80 9.01 -3.38
C ASP A 89 13.46 10.09 -2.49
N LEU A 90 13.08 11.36 -2.65
CA LEU A 90 13.49 12.44 -1.76
C LEU A 90 13.03 12.23 -0.31
N LEU A 91 11.85 11.64 -0.10
CA LEU A 91 11.34 11.33 1.23
C LEU A 91 12.25 10.33 1.99
N PRO A 92 12.51 9.11 1.49
CA PRO A 92 13.42 8.19 2.17
C PRO A 92 14.86 8.71 2.24
N ARG A 93 15.35 9.53 1.29
CA ARG A 93 16.68 10.16 1.39
C ARG A 93 16.75 11.21 2.51
N ALA A 94 15.70 12.01 2.70
CA ALA A 94 15.63 12.97 3.79
C ALA A 94 15.62 12.24 5.15
N LEU A 95 14.83 11.17 5.27
CA LEU A 95 14.83 10.32 6.46
C LEU A 95 16.21 9.71 6.71
N LEU A 96 16.85 9.15 5.67
CA LEU A 96 18.21 8.60 5.76
C LEU A 96 19.22 9.62 6.28
N SER A 97 19.13 10.87 5.82
CA SER A 97 20.03 11.96 6.22
C SER A 97 19.86 12.37 7.69
N SER A 98 18.71 12.05 8.30
CA SER A 98 18.42 12.32 9.72
C SER A 98 18.84 11.18 10.67
N LEU A 99 19.22 10.02 10.14
CA LEU A 99 19.61 8.87 10.96
C LEU A 99 21.03 9.06 11.52
N SER A 100 21.17 8.90 12.84
CA SER A 100 22.49 8.91 13.50
C SER A 100 23.21 7.55 13.46
N GLY A 101 22.47 6.47 13.18
CA GLY A 101 22.99 5.10 13.16
C GLY A 101 23.52 4.66 11.79
N PRO A 102 24.39 3.64 11.75
CA PRO A 102 24.91 3.12 10.48
C PRO A 102 23.82 2.42 9.67
N VAL A 103 23.83 2.62 8.36
CA VAL A 103 22.99 1.89 7.41
C VAL A 103 23.85 0.93 6.60
N LEU A 104 23.59 -0.37 6.76
CA LEU A 104 24.29 -1.42 6.02
C LEU A 104 23.51 -1.79 4.77
N LEU A 105 23.98 -1.30 3.61
CA LEU A 105 23.47 -1.70 2.30
C LEU A 105 24.08 -3.05 1.87
N HIS A 106 23.44 -3.71 0.89
CA HIS A 106 23.86 -5.02 0.39
C HIS A 106 23.97 -6.11 1.48
N ALA A 107 23.14 -5.99 2.52
CA ALA A 107 23.15 -6.84 3.70
C ALA A 107 21.82 -7.62 3.83
N PRO A 108 21.52 -8.57 2.92
CA PRO A 108 20.30 -9.35 3.00
C PRO A 108 20.29 -10.22 4.25
N VAL A 109 19.28 -10.02 5.10
CA VAL A 109 19.01 -10.89 6.25
C VAL A 109 18.46 -12.23 5.75
N VAL A 110 19.07 -13.32 6.17
CA VAL A 110 18.71 -14.69 5.75
C VAL A 110 18.25 -15.57 6.90
N ALA A 111 18.66 -15.27 8.13
CA ALA A 111 18.18 -15.97 9.31
C ALA A 111 18.13 -15.05 10.52
N ILE A 112 17.24 -15.37 11.45
CA ILE A 112 17.09 -14.68 12.73
C ILE A 112 16.97 -15.74 13.82
N THR A 113 17.88 -15.69 14.79
CA THR A 113 17.87 -16.55 15.96
C THR A 113 17.56 -15.70 17.18
N GLN A 114 16.54 -16.04 17.93
CA GLN A 114 16.19 -15.33 19.15
C GLN A 114 16.51 -16.18 20.37
N GLY A 115 17.30 -15.62 21.30
CA GLY A 115 17.55 -16.16 22.62
C GLY A 115 16.59 -15.61 23.67
N THR A 116 16.87 -15.92 24.94
CA THR A 116 16.10 -15.40 26.08
C THR A 116 16.28 -13.89 26.24
N HIS A 117 17.50 -13.39 26.02
CA HIS A 117 17.88 -11.98 26.24
C HIS A 117 18.21 -11.22 24.96
N ASP A 118 18.51 -11.90 23.87
CA ASP A 118 18.98 -11.27 22.63
C ASP A 118 18.32 -11.83 21.37
N VAL A 119 18.56 -11.15 20.26
CA VAL A 119 18.28 -11.60 18.91
C VAL A 119 19.54 -11.47 18.07
N ARG A 120 19.91 -12.56 17.38
CA ARG A 120 20.99 -12.62 16.41
C ARG A 120 20.44 -12.61 14.99
N VAL A 121 20.79 -11.56 14.25
CA VAL A 121 20.44 -11.36 12.84
C VAL A 121 21.60 -11.81 11.96
N HIS A 122 21.35 -12.77 11.08
CA HIS A 122 22.35 -13.32 10.16
C HIS A 122 22.18 -12.74 8.77
N ILE A 123 23.28 -12.19 8.26
CA ILE A 123 23.38 -11.47 7.00
C ILE A 123 24.25 -12.29 6.05
N ALA A 124 23.76 -12.51 4.83
CA ALA A 124 24.57 -13.14 3.78
C ALA A 124 25.51 -12.10 3.15
N SER A 125 26.81 -12.41 3.11
CA SER A 125 27.82 -11.58 2.43
C SER A 125 27.84 -11.79 0.92
N SER A 126 27.35 -12.93 0.43
CA SER A 126 27.07 -13.21 -0.98
C SER A 126 26.12 -14.42 -1.11
N ARG A 127 25.51 -14.63 -2.29
CA ARG A 127 24.64 -15.80 -2.56
C ARG A 127 25.31 -17.16 -2.35
N ARG A 128 26.65 -17.21 -2.29
CA ARG A 128 27.44 -18.45 -2.13
C ARG A 128 28.29 -18.46 -0.84
N ALA A 129 28.07 -17.50 0.06
CA ALA A 129 28.88 -17.40 1.27
C ALA A 129 28.66 -18.60 2.19
N ARG A 130 29.75 -19.30 2.52
CA ARG A 130 29.74 -20.42 3.48
C ARG A 130 29.66 -19.95 4.94
N SER A 131 29.98 -18.68 5.20
CA SER A 131 29.88 -18.06 6.52
C SER A 131 28.97 -16.83 6.47
N LEU A 132 28.08 -16.74 7.45
CA LEU A 132 27.16 -15.61 7.61
C LEU A 132 27.76 -14.61 8.59
N LYS A 133 27.63 -13.31 8.30
CA LYS A 133 27.92 -12.27 9.30
C LYS A 133 26.72 -12.21 10.24
N ALA A 134 26.97 -12.15 11.55
CA ALA A 134 25.92 -12.03 12.55
C ALA A 134 26.00 -10.67 13.27
N MET A 135 24.84 -10.13 13.60
CA MET A 135 24.68 -8.96 14.47
C MET A 135 23.76 -9.32 15.63
N THR A 136 24.07 -8.86 16.83
CA THR A 136 23.25 -9.09 18.02
C THR A 136 22.54 -7.79 18.41
N ALA A 137 21.28 -7.88 18.82
CA ALA A 137 20.47 -6.77 19.33
C ALA A 137 19.49 -7.27 20.40
N ASP A 138 18.94 -6.38 21.23
CA ASP A 138 17.94 -6.73 22.24
C ASP A 138 16.57 -7.08 21.63
N VAL A 139 16.24 -6.41 20.52
CA VAL A 139 15.02 -6.59 19.72
C VAL A 139 15.30 -6.33 18.24
N VAL A 140 14.43 -6.83 17.36
CA VAL A 140 14.50 -6.60 15.91
C VAL A 140 13.15 -6.11 15.41
N LEU A 141 13.13 -5.01 14.65
CA LEU A 141 11.97 -4.57 13.88
C LEU A 141 12.13 -4.99 12.42
N LEU A 142 11.28 -5.91 11.97
CA LEU A 142 11.23 -6.34 10.57
C LEU A 142 10.27 -5.47 9.77
N THR A 143 10.83 -4.80 8.75
CA THR A 143 10.10 -3.90 7.83
C THR A 143 10.03 -4.45 6.39
N ALA A 144 10.46 -5.69 6.18
CA ALA A 144 10.48 -6.34 4.87
C ALA A 144 9.07 -6.71 4.38
N SER A 145 8.89 -6.88 3.06
CA SER A 145 7.62 -7.36 2.50
C SER A 145 7.31 -8.79 2.93
N GLY A 146 6.04 -9.19 2.84
CA GLY A 146 5.60 -10.55 3.13
C GLY A 146 6.42 -11.62 2.39
N PRO A 147 6.56 -11.55 1.05
CA PRO A 147 7.41 -12.48 0.30
C PRO A 147 8.88 -12.51 0.78
N ALA A 148 9.45 -11.36 1.15
CA ALA A 148 10.81 -11.30 1.68
C ALA A 148 10.95 -11.99 3.04
N LEU A 149 9.98 -11.79 3.93
CA LEU A 149 9.94 -12.45 5.24
C LEU A 149 9.89 -13.98 5.11
N GLN A 150 9.23 -14.53 4.09
CA GLN A 150 9.17 -15.98 3.85
C GLN A 150 10.53 -16.60 3.54
N ARG A 151 11.52 -15.81 3.08
CA ARG A 151 12.89 -16.27 2.80
C ARG A 151 13.82 -16.22 4.02
N ILE A 152 13.36 -15.68 5.14
CA ILE A 152 14.15 -15.59 6.37
C ILE A 152 13.88 -16.85 7.20
N THR A 153 14.93 -17.56 7.58
CA THR A 153 14.82 -18.67 8.52
C THR A 153 14.73 -18.15 9.95
N PHE A 154 13.70 -18.55 10.70
CA PHE A 154 13.52 -18.16 12.10
C PHE A 154 13.87 -19.33 13.04
N SER A 155 14.58 -19.03 14.12
CA SER A 155 14.88 -19.98 15.19
C SER A 155 14.60 -19.33 16.56
N PRO A 156 13.61 -19.82 17.33
CA PRO A 156 12.64 -20.84 16.96
C PRO A 156 11.79 -20.46 15.73
N PRO A 157 11.22 -21.44 14.99
CA PRO A 157 10.35 -21.16 13.85
C PRO A 157 9.15 -20.32 14.26
N LEU A 158 8.70 -19.41 13.38
CA LEU A 158 7.44 -18.69 13.57
C LEU A 158 6.31 -19.68 13.87
N SER A 159 5.37 -19.32 14.75
CA SER A 159 4.24 -20.20 15.06
C SER A 159 3.42 -20.52 13.79
N ARG A 160 2.74 -21.68 13.77
CA ARG A 160 1.94 -22.12 12.63
C ARG A 160 1.01 -21.02 12.11
N ARG A 161 0.30 -20.34 13.01
CA ARG A 161 -0.60 -19.23 12.68
C ARG A 161 0.12 -18.05 12.01
N ARG A 162 1.35 -17.73 12.44
CA ARG A 162 2.17 -16.69 11.80
C ARG A 162 2.62 -17.10 10.39
N GLN A 163 3.02 -18.35 10.22
CA GLN A 163 3.41 -18.86 8.92
C GLN A 163 2.24 -18.90 7.93
N GLU A 164 1.06 -19.32 8.39
CA GLU A 164 -0.18 -19.30 7.59
C GLU A 164 -0.58 -17.87 7.21
N ALA A 165 -0.56 -16.93 8.17
CA ALA A 165 -0.84 -15.52 7.89
C ALA A 165 0.16 -14.92 6.88
N LEU A 166 1.44 -15.28 6.98
CA LEU A 166 2.47 -14.81 6.07
C LEU A 166 2.29 -15.36 4.64
N ARG A 167 1.90 -16.63 4.50
CA ARG A 167 1.58 -17.25 3.21
C ARG A 167 0.28 -16.73 2.61
N ALA A 168 -0.67 -16.33 3.45
CA ALA A 168 -1.97 -15.81 3.03
C ALA A 168 -1.91 -14.35 2.53
N LEU A 169 -0.81 -13.62 2.73
CA LEU A 169 -0.66 -12.26 2.21
C LEU A 169 -0.70 -12.27 0.67
N HIS A 170 -1.79 -11.79 0.09
CA HIS A 170 -1.90 -11.63 -1.36
C HIS A 170 -1.31 -10.31 -1.82
N TYR A 171 -0.10 -10.36 -2.38
CA TYR A 171 0.52 -9.22 -3.03
C TYR A 171 0.10 -9.20 -4.50
N VAL A 172 -0.62 -8.14 -4.91
CA VAL A 172 -0.99 -7.98 -6.32
C VAL A 172 0.23 -7.56 -7.14
N PRO A 173 0.42 -8.09 -8.36
CA PRO A 173 1.41 -7.56 -9.28
C PRO A 173 1.02 -6.13 -9.70
N ALA A 174 2.03 -5.31 -10.00
CA ALA A 174 1.83 -3.99 -10.55
C ALA A 174 2.96 -3.70 -11.53
N THR A 175 2.63 -3.07 -12.66
CA THR A 175 3.59 -2.72 -13.72
C THR A 175 3.36 -1.28 -14.16
N LYS A 176 4.45 -0.53 -14.26
CA LYS A 176 4.48 0.80 -14.87
C LYS A 176 5.37 0.78 -16.11
N VAL A 177 4.87 1.32 -17.22
CA VAL A 177 5.66 1.59 -18.43
C VAL A 177 5.70 3.09 -18.65
N PHE A 178 6.89 3.66 -18.62
CA PHE A 178 7.16 5.05 -18.93
C PHE A 178 7.75 5.16 -20.32
N LEU A 179 7.31 6.16 -21.09
CA LEU A 179 7.84 6.48 -22.41
C LEU A 179 8.33 7.93 -22.40
N SER A 180 9.54 8.16 -22.90
CA SER A 180 10.10 9.50 -23.05
C SER A 180 9.81 10.04 -24.46
N PHE A 181 9.36 11.27 -24.53
CA PHE A 181 9.04 11.96 -25.77
C PHE A 181 9.93 13.19 -25.94
N ARG A 182 10.15 13.59 -27.19
CA ARG A 182 10.91 14.82 -27.51
C ARG A 182 10.22 16.09 -27.00
N ARG A 183 8.89 16.04 -26.87
CA ARG A 183 8.06 17.11 -26.31
C ARG A 183 6.76 16.50 -25.74
N PRO A 184 6.13 17.15 -24.74
CA PRO A 184 4.86 16.70 -24.17
C PRO A 184 3.69 16.95 -25.13
N PHE A 185 3.46 16.06 -26.09
CA PHE A 185 2.48 16.26 -27.17
C PHE A 185 1.03 16.42 -26.66
N TRP A 186 0.71 15.83 -25.51
CA TRP A 186 -0.60 15.92 -24.87
C TRP A 186 -1.00 17.35 -24.47
N HIS A 187 -0.04 18.29 -24.38
CA HIS A 187 -0.36 19.71 -24.19
C HIS A 187 -1.02 20.34 -25.42
N ASP A 188 -0.73 19.86 -26.62
CA ASP A 188 -1.41 20.32 -27.85
C ASP A 188 -2.90 19.93 -27.85
N GLU A 189 -3.26 18.93 -27.04
CA GLU A 189 -4.62 18.42 -26.84
C GLU A 189 -5.28 18.99 -25.57
N HIS A 190 -4.65 19.98 -24.92
CA HIS A 190 -5.11 20.60 -23.68
C HIS A 190 -5.23 19.64 -22.49
N ILE A 191 -4.37 18.60 -22.43
CA ILE A 191 -4.28 17.69 -21.30
C ILE A 191 -3.22 18.20 -20.31
N GLU A 192 -3.66 18.54 -19.11
CA GLU A 192 -2.85 19.12 -18.03
C GLU A 192 -2.90 18.23 -16.76
N GLY A 193 -2.29 17.05 -16.85
CA GLY A 193 -2.35 16.04 -15.80
C GLY A 193 -3.57 15.11 -15.94
N GLY A 194 -3.89 14.41 -14.86
CA GLY A 194 -4.97 13.41 -14.86
C GLY A 194 -4.59 12.11 -15.57
N HIS A 195 -5.58 11.40 -16.07
CA HIS A 195 -5.36 10.14 -16.77
C HIS A 195 -6.44 9.84 -17.81
N SER A 196 -6.07 8.97 -18.76
CA SER A 196 -6.99 8.33 -19.70
C SER A 196 -7.14 6.85 -19.34
N SER A 197 -8.36 6.33 -19.49
CA SER A 197 -8.66 4.89 -19.35
C SER A 197 -8.91 4.26 -20.72
N THR A 198 -8.46 3.02 -20.89
CA THR A 198 -8.63 2.26 -22.13
C THR A 198 -8.83 0.78 -21.85
N ALA A 199 -9.58 0.10 -22.74
CA ALA A 199 -9.72 -1.36 -22.71
C ALA A 199 -8.46 -2.09 -23.19
N ARG A 200 -7.52 -1.36 -23.80
CA ARG A 200 -6.24 -1.89 -24.32
C ARG A 200 -5.29 -2.33 -23.19
N PRO A 201 -4.23 -3.10 -23.49
CA PRO A 201 -3.28 -3.60 -22.48
C PRO A 201 -2.78 -2.54 -21.50
N SER A 202 -2.57 -1.30 -21.94
CA SER A 202 -2.05 -0.22 -21.09
C SER A 202 -2.96 0.22 -19.95
N ARG A 203 -4.26 -0.08 -20.02
CA ARG A 203 -5.33 0.26 -19.07
C ARG A 203 -5.45 1.74 -18.69
N VAL A 204 -4.47 2.29 -17.97
CA VAL A 204 -4.48 3.67 -17.48
C VAL A 204 -3.20 4.39 -17.90
N ILE A 205 -3.37 5.52 -18.58
CA ILE A 205 -2.29 6.41 -19.02
C ILE A 205 -2.32 7.66 -18.16
N PHE A 206 -1.26 7.94 -17.39
CA PHE A 206 -1.18 9.12 -16.54
C PHE A 206 -0.31 10.19 -17.18
N TYR A 207 -0.86 11.40 -17.28
CA TYR A 207 -0.15 12.55 -17.82
C TYR A 207 0.55 13.29 -16.69
N PRO A 208 1.84 13.67 -16.88
CA PRO A 208 2.50 14.52 -15.91
C PRO A 208 1.88 15.93 -15.92
N PRO A 209 1.79 16.60 -14.75
CA PRO A 209 1.45 18.02 -14.67
C PRO A 209 2.35 18.91 -15.54
N PRO A 210 1.88 20.11 -15.94
CA PRO A 210 2.67 21.06 -16.70
C PRO A 210 4.02 21.39 -16.02
N GLY A 211 5.08 21.49 -16.84
CA GLY A 211 6.43 21.83 -16.36
C GLY A 211 7.30 20.65 -15.93
N GLU A 212 6.82 19.41 -16.02
CA GLU A 212 7.58 18.19 -15.63
C GLU A 212 8.24 17.45 -16.81
N GLY A 213 8.33 18.11 -17.97
CA GLY A 213 8.93 17.53 -19.16
C GLY A 213 8.01 16.54 -19.87
N ALA A 214 8.60 15.57 -20.55
CA ALA A 214 7.92 14.75 -21.56
C ALA A 214 8.01 13.24 -21.26
N LEU A 215 8.12 12.87 -19.98
CA LEU A 215 8.06 11.47 -19.53
C LEU A 215 6.62 11.09 -19.21
N LEU A 216 5.99 10.32 -20.09
CA LEU A 216 4.61 9.85 -19.93
C LEU A 216 4.60 8.54 -19.15
N LEU A 217 3.69 8.38 -18.18
CA LEU A 217 3.33 7.07 -17.66
C LEU A 217 2.32 6.45 -18.62
N ALA A 218 2.84 5.82 -19.67
CA ALA A 218 2.09 5.26 -20.79
C ALA A 218 1.23 4.06 -20.43
N SER A 219 1.55 3.37 -19.33
CA SER A 219 0.73 2.28 -18.80
C SER A 219 0.94 2.16 -17.30
N TYR A 220 -0.15 2.06 -16.55
CA TYR A 220 -0.14 1.59 -15.18
C TYR A 220 -1.21 0.51 -14.97
N THR A 221 -0.74 -0.72 -14.78
CA THR A 221 -1.58 -1.90 -14.59
C THR A 221 -1.37 -2.50 -13.20
N TRP A 222 -2.44 -3.08 -12.65
CA TRP A 222 -2.43 -3.81 -11.38
C TRP A 222 -3.16 -5.14 -11.51
N SER A 223 -2.87 -6.06 -10.58
CA SER A 223 -3.52 -7.37 -10.51
C SER A 223 -3.47 -8.07 -11.88
N ASP A 224 -4.54 -8.73 -12.30
CA ASP A 224 -4.59 -9.50 -13.55
C ASP A 224 -4.20 -8.69 -14.79
N ALA A 225 -4.47 -7.38 -14.82
CA ALA A 225 -4.08 -6.53 -15.94
C ALA A 225 -2.55 -6.40 -16.10
N ALA A 226 -1.77 -6.64 -15.03
CA ALA A 226 -0.31 -6.63 -15.12
C ALA A 226 0.24 -7.80 -15.94
N ALA A 227 -0.55 -8.87 -16.16
CA ALA A 227 -0.17 -10.03 -16.95
C ALA A 227 0.15 -9.67 -18.41
N SER A 228 -0.52 -8.65 -18.97
CA SER A 228 -0.28 -8.20 -20.35
C SER A 228 1.14 -7.70 -20.61
N PHE A 229 1.87 -7.31 -19.55
CA PHE A 229 3.27 -6.89 -19.63
C PHE A 229 4.23 -7.86 -18.97
N ALA A 230 3.73 -8.95 -18.38
CA ALA A 230 4.53 -9.95 -17.70
C ALA A 230 5.35 -10.77 -18.71
N GLY A 231 6.64 -10.95 -18.44
CA GLY A 231 7.53 -11.74 -19.29
C GLY A 231 7.97 -11.07 -20.61
N LEU A 232 7.36 -9.95 -21.02
CA LEU A 232 7.82 -9.17 -22.17
C LEU A 232 9.22 -8.59 -21.92
N SER A 233 10.02 -8.47 -22.98
CA SER A 233 11.23 -7.64 -22.89
C SER A 233 10.85 -6.19 -22.58
N PRO A 234 11.74 -5.39 -21.96
CA PRO A 234 11.46 -3.96 -21.74
C PRO A 234 11.11 -3.22 -23.04
N GLU A 235 11.75 -3.58 -24.16
CA GLU A 235 11.47 -2.99 -25.47
C GLU A 235 10.07 -3.33 -25.97
N ASP A 236 9.67 -4.61 -25.93
CA ASP A 236 8.35 -5.03 -26.37
C ASP A 236 7.25 -4.41 -25.50
N ALA A 237 7.46 -4.34 -24.18
CA ALA A 237 6.52 -3.69 -23.27
C ALA A 237 6.36 -2.19 -23.59
N MET A 238 7.45 -1.50 -23.93
CA MET A 238 7.39 -0.10 -24.38
C MET A 238 6.66 0.03 -25.72
N ARG A 239 6.87 -0.89 -26.66
CA ARG A 239 6.17 -0.90 -27.95
C ARG A 239 4.67 -1.10 -27.81
N VAL A 240 4.23 -2.06 -26.98
CA VAL A 240 2.81 -2.27 -26.67
C VAL A 240 2.19 -0.99 -26.08
N ALA A 241 2.86 -0.36 -25.11
CA ALA A 241 2.37 0.89 -24.53
C ALA A 241 2.35 2.04 -25.54
N LEU A 242 3.36 2.12 -26.42
CA LEU A 242 3.44 3.13 -27.47
C LEU A 242 2.29 2.99 -28.48
N ASP A 243 1.95 1.77 -28.88
CA ASP A 243 0.84 1.49 -29.79
C ASP A 243 -0.51 1.89 -29.17
N ASP A 244 -0.68 1.63 -27.87
CA ASP A 244 -1.88 2.05 -27.15
C ASP A 244 -1.98 3.57 -27.00
N VAL A 245 -0.86 4.25 -26.72
CA VAL A 245 -0.81 5.73 -26.69
C VAL A 245 -1.14 6.28 -28.09
N ALA A 246 -0.57 5.71 -29.15
CA ALA A 246 -0.84 6.13 -30.53
C ALA A 246 -2.30 5.86 -30.96
N ALA A 247 -2.94 4.82 -30.42
CA ALA A 247 -4.35 4.56 -30.68
C ALA A 247 -5.27 5.64 -30.08
N LEU A 248 -4.85 6.29 -28.99
CA LEU A 248 -5.59 7.37 -28.34
C LEU A 248 -5.28 8.74 -28.93
N HIS A 249 -4.01 9.00 -29.23
CA HIS A 249 -3.49 10.34 -29.60
C HIS A 249 -3.05 10.45 -31.07
N GLY A 250 -3.26 9.39 -31.86
CA GLY A 250 -2.93 9.34 -33.26
C GLY A 250 -1.45 9.04 -33.57
N PRO A 251 -1.12 8.90 -34.87
CA PRO A 251 0.19 8.40 -35.33
C PRO A 251 1.36 9.35 -35.07
N THR A 252 1.10 10.60 -34.67
CA THR A 252 2.15 11.56 -34.32
C THR A 252 3.00 11.07 -33.14
N VAL A 253 2.41 10.29 -32.22
CA VAL A 253 3.09 9.66 -31.08
C VAL A 253 4.36 8.93 -31.50
N TYR A 254 4.32 8.14 -32.58
CA TYR A 254 5.47 7.38 -33.07
C TYR A 254 6.65 8.26 -33.48
N ARG A 255 6.38 9.44 -34.04
CA ARG A 255 7.44 10.38 -34.47
C ARG A 255 8.05 11.14 -33.31
N LEU A 256 7.30 11.32 -32.23
CA LEU A 256 7.72 12.09 -31.05
C LEU A 256 8.38 11.24 -29.99
N TRP A 257 8.14 9.93 -29.98
CA TRP A 257 8.84 9.01 -29.10
C TRP A 257 10.34 9.03 -29.42
N ASP A 258 11.18 9.19 -28.40
CA ASP A 258 12.63 9.26 -28.57
C ASP A 258 13.32 7.89 -28.57
N GLY A 259 12.53 6.81 -28.42
CA GLY A 259 13.02 5.43 -28.36
C GLY A 259 13.38 4.96 -26.95
N SER A 260 13.24 5.82 -25.94
CA SER A 260 13.60 5.51 -24.55
C SER A 260 12.39 5.50 -23.62
N GLY A 261 12.60 4.90 -22.45
CA GLY A 261 11.56 4.67 -21.46
C GLY A 261 12.04 3.74 -20.34
N ILE A 262 11.15 3.47 -19.39
CA ILE A 262 11.44 2.63 -18.23
C ILE A 262 10.26 1.70 -17.98
N VAL A 263 10.53 0.42 -17.79
CA VAL A 263 9.54 -0.56 -17.36
C VAL A 263 9.87 -1.00 -15.93
N LYS A 264 8.95 -0.78 -15.00
CA LYS A 264 9.05 -1.28 -13.62
C LYS A 264 7.95 -2.30 -13.36
N ARG A 265 8.34 -3.56 -13.16
CA ARG A 265 7.48 -4.66 -12.72
C ARG A 265 7.76 -4.95 -11.25
N TRP A 266 6.78 -4.72 -10.39
CA TRP A 266 6.96 -4.91 -8.95
C TRP A 266 6.98 -6.38 -8.54
N ALA A 267 6.30 -7.25 -9.30
CA ALA A 267 6.32 -8.70 -9.06
C ALA A 267 7.70 -9.34 -9.29
N GLU A 268 8.51 -8.74 -10.18
CA GLU A 268 9.87 -9.20 -10.50
C GLU A 268 10.94 -8.57 -9.60
N ASP A 269 10.55 -7.63 -8.73
CA ASP A 269 11.50 -7.00 -7.81
C ASP A 269 12.02 -8.03 -6.80
N PRO A 270 13.34 -8.24 -6.70
CA PRO A 270 13.90 -9.30 -5.85
C PRO A 270 13.72 -9.03 -4.35
N HIS A 271 13.38 -7.80 -3.96
CA HIS A 271 13.19 -7.41 -2.56
C HIS A 271 11.71 -7.35 -2.18
N SER A 272 10.83 -6.78 -3.01
CA SER A 272 9.40 -6.71 -2.69
C SER A 272 8.61 -7.94 -3.16
N GLN A 273 8.89 -8.44 -4.38
CA GLN A 273 8.18 -9.51 -5.10
C GLN A 273 6.66 -9.33 -5.12
N GLY A 274 6.22 -8.12 -5.45
CA GLY A 274 4.83 -7.73 -5.44
C GLY A 274 4.70 -6.20 -5.37
N GLY A 275 3.55 -5.68 -5.80
CA GLY A 275 3.24 -4.26 -5.70
C GLY A 275 2.88 -3.87 -4.28
N PHE A 276 1.76 -4.38 -3.78
CA PHE A 276 1.22 -4.13 -2.45
C PHE A 276 0.16 -5.17 -2.12
N VAL A 277 -0.28 -5.22 -0.86
CA VAL A 277 -1.29 -6.20 -0.43
C VAL A 277 -2.68 -5.78 -0.90
N VAL A 278 -3.45 -6.74 -1.41
CA VAL A 278 -4.91 -6.62 -1.54
C VAL A 278 -5.49 -8.01 -1.30
N GLN A 279 -6.18 -8.22 -0.18
CA GLN A 279 -6.57 -9.57 0.21
C GLN A 279 -7.75 -10.15 -0.60
N PRO A 280 -7.73 -11.45 -0.94
CA PRO A 280 -8.92 -12.18 -1.37
C PRO A 280 -9.91 -12.31 -0.19
N PRO A 281 -11.18 -12.68 -0.46
CA PRO A 281 -12.14 -12.90 0.61
C PRO A 281 -11.74 -14.05 1.54
N LEU A 282 -12.09 -13.91 2.83
CA LEU A 282 -11.84 -14.92 3.86
C LEU A 282 -12.93 -16.00 3.86
N LEU A 283 -12.94 -16.84 2.83
CA LEU A 283 -14.01 -17.81 2.62
C LEU A 283 -13.94 -19.02 3.59
N TRP A 284 -12.75 -19.42 4.06
CA TRP A 284 -12.54 -20.66 4.85
C TRP A 284 -12.55 -20.47 6.37
N ARG A 285 -12.84 -19.27 6.88
CA ARG A 285 -12.97 -19.02 8.32
C ARG A 285 -14.44 -19.13 8.73
N GLU A 286 -14.80 -20.27 9.33
CA GLU A 286 -16.11 -20.47 9.94
C GLU A 286 -16.40 -19.41 11.02
N ASP A 287 -17.68 -19.10 11.20
CA ASP A 287 -18.19 -18.14 12.19
C ASP A 287 -17.94 -18.54 13.65
N LYS A 288 -17.53 -19.78 13.89
CA LYS A 288 -17.39 -20.35 15.23
C LYS A 288 -15.97 -20.13 15.73
N GLU A 289 -15.84 -19.10 16.56
CA GLU A 289 -14.87 -19.03 17.67
C GLU A 289 -13.45 -19.55 17.39
N GLU A 290 -12.63 -18.83 16.63
CA GLU A 290 -11.16 -18.93 16.80
C GLU A 290 -10.42 -17.67 16.30
N GLY A 291 -10.47 -16.63 17.14
CA GLY A 291 -9.54 -15.52 17.14
C GLY A 291 -9.79 -14.38 16.13
N PRO A 292 -9.28 -13.15 16.41
CA PRO A 292 -9.30 -12.05 15.45
C PRO A 292 -8.50 -12.40 14.19
N ASP A 293 -8.67 -11.61 13.14
CA ASP A 293 -7.70 -11.51 12.04
C ASP A 293 -6.29 -11.50 12.61
N TYR A 294 -5.37 -12.09 11.87
CA TYR A 294 -4.01 -12.19 12.36
C TYR A 294 -3.44 -10.79 12.61
N ASP A 295 -3.13 -10.50 13.88
CA ASP A 295 -2.67 -9.18 14.29
C ASP A 295 -1.14 -9.10 14.21
N TRP A 296 -0.65 -8.45 13.14
CA TRP A 296 0.77 -8.17 12.93
C TRP A 296 1.36 -7.20 13.97
N ALA A 297 0.52 -6.49 14.75
CA ALA A 297 1.02 -5.64 15.83
C ALA A 297 1.53 -6.44 17.04
N VAL A 298 1.13 -7.71 17.18
CA VAL A 298 1.61 -8.58 18.26
C VAL A 298 3.00 -9.10 17.89
N PRO A 299 4.05 -8.79 18.68
CA PRO A 299 5.40 -9.27 18.39
C PRO A 299 5.54 -10.78 18.55
N TYR A 300 6.59 -11.36 17.97
CA TYR A 300 7.02 -12.73 18.19
C TYR A 300 8.25 -12.73 19.12
N GLY A 301 8.00 -12.73 20.42
CA GLY A 301 9.04 -12.48 21.43
C GLY A 301 9.63 -11.08 21.27
N ARG A 302 10.90 -11.02 20.87
CA ARG A 302 11.71 -9.80 20.62
C ARG A 302 11.71 -9.37 19.14
N ILE A 303 10.97 -10.08 18.27
CA ILE A 303 10.82 -9.74 16.85
C ILE A 303 9.49 -9.00 16.63
N TYR A 304 9.59 -7.78 16.13
CA TYR A 304 8.47 -6.90 15.79
C TYR A 304 8.29 -6.81 14.28
N PHE A 305 7.08 -6.46 13.85
CA PHE A 305 6.73 -6.35 12.44
C PHE A 305 6.13 -4.97 12.14
N ALA A 306 6.61 -4.38 11.05
CA ALA A 306 6.07 -3.18 10.45
C ALA A 306 6.15 -3.27 8.92
N GLY A 307 5.51 -2.33 8.25
CA GLY A 307 5.32 -2.35 6.81
C GLY A 307 3.84 -2.24 6.47
N GLU A 308 3.58 -2.00 5.19
CA GLU A 308 2.23 -1.73 4.68
C GLU A 308 1.28 -2.91 4.97
N HIS A 309 1.70 -4.16 4.75
CA HIS A 309 0.95 -5.39 5.06
C HIS A 309 0.55 -5.60 6.53
N THR A 310 1.04 -4.78 7.46
CA THR A 310 0.80 -4.93 8.91
C THR A 310 -0.26 -3.96 9.44
N ALA A 311 -0.89 -3.18 8.58
CA ALA A 311 -1.90 -2.19 8.92
C ALA A 311 -2.81 -1.89 7.73
N TYR A 312 -3.92 -1.18 8.00
CA TYR A 312 -4.85 -0.72 6.98
C TYR A 312 -4.84 0.81 6.87
N PRO A 313 -5.20 1.36 5.71
CA PRO A 313 -5.46 0.67 4.42
C PRO A 313 -4.17 0.22 3.73
N HIS A 314 -4.22 -0.88 2.99
CA HIS A 314 -3.11 -1.39 2.20
C HIS A 314 -2.79 -0.49 0.98
N GLY A 315 -1.55 -0.54 0.48
CA GLY A 315 -1.07 0.19 -0.70
C GLY A 315 -0.54 1.61 -0.46
N TRP A 316 -0.39 2.03 0.80
CA TRP A 316 -0.04 3.43 1.15
C TRP A 316 1.25 3.56 1.95
N VAL A 317 2.07 4.55 1.59
CA VAL A 317 3.27 4.95 2.35
C VAL A 317 2.89 5.34 3.79
N GLU A 318 1.81 6.09 3.96
CA GLU A 318 1.26 6.49 5.27
C GLU A 318 1.01 5.28 6.19
N THR A 319 0.48 4.19 5.63
CA THR A 319 0.22 2.95 6.39
C THR A 319 1.52 2.28 6.84
N ALA A 320 2.54 2.26 5.99
CA ALA A 320 3.86 1.74 6.35
C ALA A 320 4.54 2.60 7.45
N VAL A 321 4.44 3.92 7.36
CA VAL A 321 4.99 4.84 8.38
C VAL A 321 4.24 4.68 9.70
N LYS A 322 2.90 4.68 9.69
CA LYS A 322 2.08 4.48 10.88
C LYS A 322 2.37 3.14 11.56
N SER A 323 2.56 2.07 10.79
CA SER A 323 2.88 0.76 11.38
C SER A 323 4.29 0.69 11.96
N ALA A 324 5.25 1.38 11.35
CA ALA A 324 6.60 1.56 11.91
C ALA A 324 6.58 2.37 13.22
N LEU A 325 5.85 3.49 13.25
CA LEU A 325 5.67 4.31 14.46
C LEU A 325 5.00 3.50 15.59
N ARG A 326 3.95 2.74 15.29
CA ARG A 326 3.30 1.83 16.24
C ARG A 326 4.32 0.86 16.85
N ALA A 327 5.13 0.22 16.02
CA ALA A 327 6.12 -0.75 16.49
C ALA A 327 7.24 -0.08 17.32
N ALA A 328 7.73 1.08 16.88
CA ALA A 328 8.75 1.85 17.59
C ALA A 328 8.27 2.31 18.97
N VAL A 329 7.04 2.83 19.07
CA VAL A 329 6.43 3.20 20.36
C VAL A 329 6.30 1.97 21.27
N LEU A 330 5.88 0.83 20.72
CA LEU A 330 5.75 -0.39 21.50
C LEU A 330 7.09 -0.89 22.03
N ILE A 331 8.15 -0.85 21.20
CA ILE A 331 9.52 -1.16 21.61
C ILE A 331 9.97 -0.23 22.74
N ASN A 332 9.85 1.09 22.54
CA ASN A 332 10.27 2.09 23.52
C ASN A 332 9.49 2.01 24.85
N SER A 333 8.22 1.62 24.81
CA SER A 333 7.39 1.48 26.02
C SER A 333 7.70 0.24 26.87
N ARG A 334 8.33 -0.79 26.29
CA ARG A 334 8.61 -2.05 26.98
C ARG A 334 9.82 -2.00 27.89
N ASP A 335 10.67 -0.99 27.77
CA ASP A 335 11.76 -0.74 28.72
C ASP A 335 11.26 -0.27 30.10
N GLY A 336 9.93 -0.17 30.30
CA GLY A 336 9.30 0.28 31.54
C GLY A 336 8.98 -0.78 32.60
N HIS A 337 8.70 -2.06 32.28
CA HIS A 337 8.40 -3.09 33.30
C HIS A 337 8.45 -4.52 32.71
N MET A 338 9.42 -5.32 33.17
CA MET A 338 9.48 -6.77 32.96
C MET A 338 9.07 -7.46 34.27
N LEU A 339 7.87 -8.05 34.31
CA LEU A 339 7.58 -9.19 35.16
C LEU A 339 7.10 -10.31 34.25
N VAL A 340 7.92 -11.35 34.18
CA VAL A 340 7.55 -12.67 33.68
C VAL A 340 6.52 -13.22 34.64
N ASP A 341 5.39 -13.70 34.15
CA ASP A 341 4.70 -14.78 34.84
C ASP A 341 4.47 -15.92 33.85
N SER A 342 5.20 -17.00 34.12
CA SER A 342 5.03 -18.31 33.52
C SER A 342 3.91 -18.99 34.29
N ASP A 343 2.71 -18.98 33.71
CA ASP A 343 1.73 -20.07 33.76
C ASP A 343 0.37 -19.51 33.33
N THR A 344 -0.05 -19.84 32.11
CA THR A 344 -1.44 -20.01 31.70
C THR A 344 -1.44 -20.43 30.23
N GLU A 345 -1.84 -21.69 29.99
CA GLU A 345 -2.43 -22.06 28.72
C GLU A 345 -3.54 -21.03 28.41
N ASP A 346 -3.54 -20.46 27.20
CA ASP A 346 -4.39 -19.36 26.71
C ASP A 346 -3.95 -17.89 26.89
N GLY A 347 -2.63 -17.64 27.00
CA GLY A 347 -2.01 -16.31 27.05
C GLY A 347 -2.40 -15.29 25.97
N VAL A 348 -3.50 -14.56 26.19
CA VAL A 348 -3.88 -13.32 25.47
C VAL A 348 -3.87 -12.15 26.45
N VAL A 349 -2.71 -11.49 26.60
CA VAL A 349 -2.64 -10.16 27.23
C VAL A 349 -2.98 -9.12 26.16
N ARG A 350 -4.21 -8.58 26.20
CA ARG A 350 -4.63 -7.45 25.37
C ARG A 350 -4.19 -6.14 26.01
N LEU A 351 -3.12 -5.54 25.48
CA LEU A 351 -2.89 -4.10 25.62
C LEU A 351 -3.65 -3.39 24.50
N VAL A 352 -4.75 -2.73 24.85
CA VAL A 352 -5.55 -1.91 23.93
C VAL A 352 -5.07 -0.46 24.06
N PRO A 353 -4.49 0.16 23.02
CA PRO A 353 -4.36 1.60 22.97
C PRO A 353 -5.77 2.20 22.91
N SER A 354 -6.07 3.20 23.73
CA SER A 354 -7.29 3.99 23.63
C SER A 354 -7.40 4.56 22.20
N ARG A 355 -8.22 3.94 21.36
CA ARG A 355 -8.55 4.50 20.05
C ARG A 355 -9.52 5.65 20.25
N PRO A 356 -9.39 6.76 19.50
CA PRO A 356 -10.43 7.78 19.48
C PRO A 356 -11.72 7.14 18.95
N ARG A 357 -12.83 7.38 19.65
CA ARG A 357 -14.16 6.98 19.19
C ARG A 357 -14.43 7.69 17.86
N CYS A 358 -14.82 6.94 16.83
CA CYS A 358 -15.52 7.53 15.69
C CYS A 358 -16.91 7.93 16.17
N GLU A 359 -17.04 9.10 16.78
CA GLU A 359 -18.32 9.78 16.94
C GLU A 359 -18.55 10.60 15.67
N PHE A 360 -19.54 10.19 14.88
CA PHE A 360 -20.10 11.05 13.83
C PHE A 360 -20.89 12.15 14.55
N GLU A 361 -20.25 13.27 14.83
CA GLU A 361 -20.99 14.48 15.17
C GLU A 361 -21.71 14.98 13.91
N LYS A 362 -23.04 15.14 14.03
CA LYS A 362 -23.84 15.89 13.07
C LYS A 362 -23.41 17.36 13.15
N ALA A 363 -22.62 17.81 12.20
CA ALA A 363 -22.39 19.24 12.03
C ALA A 363 -23.55 19.83 11.22
N ASP A 364 -24.56 20.35 11.93
CA ASP A 364 -25.46 21.36 11.37
C ASP A 364 -24.68 22.65 11.15
N ALA A 365 -24.90 23.26 9.99
CA ALA A 365 -24.25 24.48 9.55
C ALA A 365 -24.56 25.66 10.47
N THR A 366 -23.53 26.40 10.87
CA THR A 366 -23.44 27.88 10.82
C THR A 366 -22.24 28.35 11.66
N HIS A 367 -21.06 28.56 11.06
CA HIS A 367 -20.11 29.59 11.53
C HIS A 367 -19.09 29.90 10.42
N SER A 368 -18.99 31.19 10.04
CA SER A 368 -18.00 31.72 9.10
C SER A 368 -16.56 31.56 9.63
N PRO A 369 -15.57 31.30 8.78
CA PRO A 369 -14.18 31.22 9.23
C PRO A 369 -13.60 32.63 9.42
N ALA A 370 -13.39 33.03 10.67
CA ALA A 370 -12.51 34.13 11.00
C ALA A 370 -11.06 33.70 10.73
N ALA A 371 -10.37 34.43 9.85
CA ALA A 371 -8.97 34.22 9.53
C ALA A 371 -8.08 34.51 10.75
N GLN A 372 -7.49 33.47 11.35
CA GLN A 372 -6.35 33.64 12.26
C GLN A 372 -5.07 33.68 11.44
N ARG A 373 -4.54 34.90 11.25
CA ARG A 373 -3.17 35.14 10.80
C ARG A 373 -2.20 34.62 11.87
N ILE A 374 -1.41 33.60 11.51
CA ILE A 374 -0.21 33.23 12.27
C ILE A 374 0.98 33.95 11.63
N THR A 375 1.47 35.00 12.27
CA THR A 375 2.72 35.67 11.93
C THR A 375 3.90 34.87 12.48
N ALA A 376 4.72 34.27 11.61
CA ALA A 376 6.01 33.73 11.98
C ALA A 376 7.06 34.87 11.99
N GLN A 377 7.68 35.11 13.15
CA GLN A 377 8.83 36.00 13.26
C GLN A 377 10.06 35.28 12.69
N HIS A 378 10.54 35.74 11.54
CA HIS A 378 11.85 35.38 11.01
C HIS A 378 12.94 36.13 11.79
N THR A 379 13.82 35.40 12.47
CA THR A 379 15.14 35.91 12.88
C THR A 379 16.19 35.23 12.01
N THR A 380 16.72 35.99 11.05
CA THR A 380 17.88 35.61 10.24
C THR A 380 19.12 36.27 10.85
N HIS A 381 19.97 35.50 11.52
CA HIS A 381 21.34 35.91 11.79
C HIS A 381 22.22 35.58 10.57
N LYS A 382 22.65 36.62 9.86
CA LYS A 382 23.78 36.55 8.92
C LYS A 382 25.08 36.65 9.72
N SER A 383 25.98 35.70 9.56
CA SER A 383 27.41 35.90 9.86
C SER A 383 28.11 36.35 8.56
N PRO A 384 29.05 37.31 8.62
CA PRO A 384 29.80 37.76 7.46
C PRO A 384 30.98 36.83 7.17
N GLU A 385 31.27 36.71 5.88
CA GLU A 385 32.41 36.01 5.30
C GLU A 385 33.75 36.66 5.66
N HIS A 386 34.75 35.83 5.89
CA HIS A 386 36.14 36.06 5.48
C HIS A 386 36.66 34.80 4.78
#